data_AF-Q05U17-F1
#
_entry.id   AF-Q05U17-F1
#
_cell.length_a   1.000
_cell.length_b   1.000
_cell.length_c   1.000
_cell.angle_alpha   90.00
_cell.angle_beta   90.00
_cell.angle_gamma   90.00
#
_symmetry.space_group_name_H-M   'P 1'
#
loop_
_entity.id
_entity.type
_entity.pdbx_description
1 polymer ?
#
loop_
_entity_poly.entity_id
_entity_poly.type
_entity_poly.pdbx_seq_one_letter_code
_entity_poly.pdbx_strand_id
1 'polypeptide(L)' 'MQLSYMGNVYTRQTSADAKPVVQLTYRRTSDDTRRAEASAAAETLTYRGVAYQR' A
#
# COMPACT_ATOMS: atom_id res chain seq x y z
N MET A 1 9.66 5.16 -31.60
CA MET A 1 8.32 5.68 -31.96
C MET A 1 8.14 7.03 -31.26
N GLN A 2 8.00 8.11 -32.02
CA GLN A 2 7.99 9.50 -31.51
C GLN A 2 6.53 9.98 -31.43
N LEU A 3 6.11 10.48 -30.26
CA LEU A 3 4.76 10.99 -30.05
C LEU A 3 4.81 12.51 -30.07
N SER A 4 4.05 13.13 -30.97
CA SER A 4 3.88 14.59 -31.03
C SER A 4 2.49 14.96 -30.57
N TYR A 5 2.38 15.86 -29.59
CA TYR A 5 1.10 16.43 -29.14
C TYR A 5 1.24 17.96 -29.05
N MET A 6 0.33 18.68 -29.71
CA MET A 6 0.33 20.15 -29.81
C MET A 6 1.68 20.78 -30.19
N GLY A 7 2.38 20.20 -31.16
CA GLY A 7 3.68 20.71 -31.64
C GLY A 7 4.88 20.39 -30.75
N ASN A 8 4.66 19.80 -29.56
CA ASN A 8 5.74 19.35 -28.69
C ASN A 8 6.07 17.89 -28.97
N VAL A 9 7.37 17.62 -29.10
CA VAL A 9 7.91 16.28 -29.33
C VAL A 9 8.21 15.62 -27.99
N TYR A 10 7.53 14.51 -27.73
CA TYR A 10 7.76 13.70 -26.53
C TYR A 10 8.50 12.42 -26.90
N THR A 11 9.68 12.26 -26.30
CA THR A 11 10.38 10.98 -26.27
C THR A 11 9.71 10.07 -25.26
N ARG A 12 9.10 8.98 -25.73
CA ARG A 12 8.55 7.94 -24.87
C ARG A 12 9.68 7.20 -24.18
N GLN A 13 9.91 7.47 -22.90
CA GLN A 13 10.78 6.65 -22.07
C GLN A 13 10.07 5.30 -21.85
N THR A 14 10.61 4.25 -22.46
CA THR A 14 10.02 2.90 -22.45
C THR A 14 10.56 2.06 -21.27
N SER A 15 11.62 2.54 -20.63
CA SER A 15 12.22 1.99 -19.44
C SER A 15 11.65 2.67 -18.19
N ALA A 16 10.97 1.89 -17.36
CA ALA A 16 10.72 2.28 -15.98
C ALA A 16 12.05 2.24 -15.23
N ASP A 17 12.39 3.32 -14.52
CA ASP A 17 13.53 3.28 -13.59
C ASP A 17 13.32 2.16 -12.59
N ALA A 18 14.37 1.36 -12.38
CA ALA A 18 14.31 0.23 -11.48
C ALA A 18 14.01 0.74 -10.06
N LYS A 19 12.86 0.36 -9.51
CA LYS A 19 12.49 0.71 -8.15
C LYS A 19 13.56 0.16 -7.20
N PRO A 20 14.13 0.99 -6.31
CA PRO A 20 15.15 0.51 -5.39
C PRO A 20 14.57 -0.58 -4.49
N VAL A 21 15.35 -1.64 -4.29
CA VAL A 21 15.01 -2.69 -3.33
C VAL A 21 15.15 -2.10 -1.94
N VAL A 22 14.03 -1.84 -1.27
CA VAL A 22 14.02 -1.34 0.09
C VAL A 22 14.17 -2.53 1.04
N GLN A 23 15.22 -2.52 1.87
CA GLN A 23 15.36 -3.49 2.94
C GLN A 23 14.49 -3.07 4.12
N LEU A 24 13.51 -3.90 4.46
CA LEU A 24 12.70 -3.70 5.65
C LEU A 24 13.51 -4.10 6.88
N THR A 25 13.89 -3.15 7.73
CA THR A 25 14.44 -3.46 9.05
C THR A 25 13.30 -3.96 9.93
N TYR A 26 13.35 -5.23 10.32
CA TYR A 26 12.39 -5.78 11.28
C TYR A 26 12.56 -5.08 12.63
N ARG A 27 11.59 -4.23 12.98
CA ARG A 27 11.51 -3.58 14.28
C ARG A 27 10.45 -4.30 15.10
N ARG A 28 10.89 -5.36 15.79
CA ARG A 28 10.05 -6.24 16.62
C ARG A 28 9.09 -5.45 17.53
N THR A 29 9.58 -4.40 18.18
CA THR A 29 8.75 -3.56 19.06
C THR A 29 7.58 -2.92 18.31
N SER A 30 7.81 -2.34 17.14
CA SER A 30 6.74 -1.73 16.34
C SER A 30 5.79 -2.75 15.73
N ASP A 31 6.25 -3.96 15.44
CA ASP A 31 5.43 -5.06 14.93
C ASP A 31 4.51 -5.60 16.04
N ASP A 32 5.07 -5.82 17.24
CA ASP A 32 4.33 -6.26 18.41
C ASP A 32 3.29 -5.20 18.85
N THR A 33 3.64 -3.91 18.84
CA THR A 33 2.69 -2.82 19.12
C THR A 33 1.56 -2.77 18.09
N ARG A 34 1.87 -2.83 16.80
CA ARG A 34 0.84 -2.81 15.74
C ARG A 34 -0.06 -4.04 15.77
N ARG A 35 0.49 -5.21 16.12
CA ARG A 35 -0.31 -6.42 16.33
C ARG A 35 -1.22 -6.28 17.53
N ALA A 36 -0.73 -5.73 18.64
CA ALA A 36 -1.55 -5.46 19.82
C ALA A 36 -2.69 -4.47 19.49
N GLU A 37 -2.41 -3.38 18.79
CA GLU A 37 -3.41 -2.40 18.33
C GLU A 37 -4.45 -3.03 17.40
N ALA A 38 -4.02 -3.83 16.42
CA ALA A 38 -4.93 -4.54 15.52
C ALA A 38 -5.79 -5.59 16.23
N SER A 39 -5.24 -6.27 17.25
CA SER A 39 -6.00 -7.23 18.07
C SER A 39 -7.02 -6.54 18.99
N ALA A 40 -6.70 -5.34 19.47
CA ALA A 40 -7.61 -4.52 20.28
C ALA A 40 -8.72 -3.90 19.41
N ALA A 41 -8.44 -3.61 18.15
CA ALA A 41 -9.39 -3.14 17.15
C ALA A 41 -10.20 -4.30 16.52
N ALA A 42 -10.56 -5.31 17.31
CA ALA A 42 -11.47 -6.37 16.89
C ALA A 42 -12.82 -5.75 16.47
N GLU A 43 -12.96 -5.51 15.18
CA GLU A 43 -14.12 -4.87 14.58
C GLU A 43 -15.34 -5.78 14.75
N THR A 44 -16.27 -5.38 15.61
CA THR A 44 -17.59 -6.00 15.67
C THR A 44 -18.37 -5.63 14.42
N LEU A 45 -18.56 -6.59 13.52
CA LEU A 45 -19.36 -6.39 12.32
C LEU A 45 -20.85 -6.52 12.70
N THR A 46 -21.58 -5.42 12.73
CA THR A 46 -23.02 -5.45 12.99
C THR A 46 -23.79 -5.57 11.67
N TYR A 47 -24.44 -6.70 11.44
CA TYR A 47 -25.32 -6.92 10.28
C TYR A 47 -26.75 -7.25 10.73
N ARG A 48 -27.73 -6.48 10.22
CA ARG A 48 -29.15 -6.60 10.58
C ARG A 48 -29.42 -6.60 12.10
N GLY A 49 -28.68 -5.78 12.84
CA GLY A 49 -28.82 -5.65 14.31
C GLY A 49 -28.16 -6.77 15.13
N VAL A 50 -27.50 -7.72 14.49
CA VAL A 50 -26.70 -8.76 15.16
C VAL A 50 -25.23 -8.41 15.04
N ALA A 51 -24.53 -8.36 16.17
CA ALA A 51 -23.09 -8.14 16.22
C ALA A 51 -22.35 -9.47 16.07
N TYR A 52 -21.47 -9.53 15.08
CA TYR A 52 -20.58 -10.66 14.85
C TYR A 52 -19.15 -10.25 15.23
N GLN A 53 -18.50 -11.10 16.02
CA GLN A 53 -17.05 -11.00 16.22
C GLN A 53 -16.35 -11.78 15.11
N ARG A 54 -15.25 -11.22 14.61
CA ARG A 54 -14.40 -11.85 13.60
C ARG A 54 -13.36 -12.76 14.24
#